data_AF-A0A8S9YZ28-F1
#
_entry.id   AF-A0A8S9YZ28-F1
#
_cell.length_a   1.000
_cell.length_b   1.000
_cell.length_c   1.000
_cell.angle_alpha   90.00
_cell.angle_beta   90.00
_cell.angle_gamma   90.00
#
_symmetry.space_group_name_H-M   'P 1'
#
loop_
_entity.id
_entity.type
_entity.pdbx_description
1 polymer ?
#
loop_
_entity_poly.entity_id
_entity_poly.type
_entity_poly.pdbx_seq_one_letter_code
_entity_poly.pdbx_strand_id
1 'polypeptide(L)'
;MFDRFTYPNGDYYEGEYIQSPNGILKQGRGTYIGLFTGSLAGGNQSENCFTDSSDLKSSQQLVGEECGDMPFYLSTNKCCEIIARSKLGVYSGMWNSDRIEGLGKAIFPNGAVYEGEFFDGKMHGEGIYWWSSGYILKGSFVKNRLVIGSSVTLIDPQGNEWNGVWNGDNEVTGKRKNEEQAAKTRLFFKLKGF
;
A
#
# COMPACT_ATOMS: atom_id res chain seq x y z
N MET A 1 2.61 -0.65 -26.60
CA MET A 1 1.70 -1.80 -26.39
C MET A 1 1.97 -2.25 -24.96
N PHE A 2 0.96 -2.25 -24.08
CA PHE A 2 1.15 -2.68 -22.70
C PHE A 2 1.06 -4.19 -22.67
N ASP A 3 2.19 -4.85 -22.47
CA ASP A 3 2.26 -6.30 -22.46
C ASP A 3 2.33 -6.79 -21.01
N ARG A 4 1.72 -7.95 -20.76
CA ARG A 4 1.79 -8.63 -19.47
C ARG A 4 2.96 -9.61 -19.49
N PHE A 5 3.80 -9.54 -18.46
CA PHE A 5 4.83 -10.51 -18.18
C PHE A 5 4.49 -11.28 -16.91
N THR A 6 4.43 -12.62 -17.01
CA THR A 6 4.18 -13.51 -15.85
C THR A 6 5.48 -14.19 -15.46
N TYR A 7 5.85 -14.08 -14.19
CA TYR A 7 7.04 -14.70 -13.61
C TYR A 7 6.80 -16.18 -13.29
N PRO A 8 7.86 -17.01 -13.19
CA PRO A 8 7.72 -18.44 -12.85
C PRO A 8 7.03 -18.72 -11.52
N ASN A 9 7.11 -17.77 -10.56
CA ASN A 9 6.44 -17.87 -9.27
C ASN A 9 4.94 -17.48 -9.30
N GLY A 10 4.41 -17.11 -10.46
CA GLY A 10 3.01 -16.70 -10.63
C GLY A 10 2.75 -15.21 -10.41
N ASP A 11 3.75 -14.44 -9.98
CA ASP A 11 3.66 -12.97 -9.96
C ASP A 11 3.54 -12.46 -11.39
N TYR A 12 3.00 -11.27 -11.59
CA TYR A 12 2.98 -10.66 -12.92
C TYR A 12 3.16 -9.15 -12.89
N TYR A 13 3.65 -8.63 -14.01
CA TYR A 13 3.81 -7.21 -14.29
C TYR A 13 3.05 -6.86 -15.57
N GLU A 14 2.38 -5.72 -15.57
CA GLU A 14 1.68 -5.16 -16.72
C GLU A 14 2.05 -3.68 -16.84
N GLY A 15 2.79 -3.32 -17.89
CA GLY A 15 3.33 -1.97 -18.01
C GLY A 15 4.43 -1.85 -19.06
N GLU A 16 5.16 -0.74 -19.01
CA GLU A 16 6.32 -0.51 -19.84
C GLU A 16 7.54 -1.30 -19.32
N TYR A 17 8.24 -2.00 -20.21
CA TYR A 17 9.46 -2.72 -19.83
C TYR A 17 10.44 -2.83 -21.00
N ILE A 18 11.70 -3.07 -20.69
CA ILE A 18 12.73 -3.48 -21.66
C ILE A 18 12.94 -4.98 -21.55
N GLN A 19 12.92 -5.69 -22.68
CA GLN A 19 13.29 -7.11 -22.71
C GLN A 19 14.81 -7.26 -22.50
N SER A 20 15.19 -8.16 -21.61
CA SER A 20 16.59 -8.54 -21.36
C SER A 20 16.76 -10.07 -21.48
N PRO A 21 18.00 -10.58 -21.58
CA PRO A 21 18.25 -12.03 -21.57
C PRO A 21 17.76 -12.74 -20.31
N ASN A 22 17.63 -12.01 -19.18
CA ASN A 22 17.28 -12.55 -17.89
C ASN A 22 15.81 -12.29 -17.50
N GLY A 23 14.98 -11.79 -18.42
CA GLY A 23 13.59 -11.42 -18.15
C GLY A 23 13.28 -10.01 -18.63
N ILE A 24 12.52 -9.25 -17.84
CA ILE A 24 12.16 -7.87 -18.16
C ILE A 24 12.78 -6.89 -17.16
N LEU A 25 13.08 -5.68 -17.63
CA LEU A 25 13.44 -4.54 -16.80
C LEU A 25 12.27 -3.56 -16.80
N LYS A 26 11.58 -3.41 -15.67
CA LYS A 26 10.41 -2.54 -15.52
C LYS A 26 10.84 -1.07 -15.60
N GLN A 27 10.11 -0.28 -16.38
CA GLN A 27 10.36 1.14 -16.57
C GLN A 27 9.05 1.89 -16.79
N GLY A 28 9.01 3.21 -16.61
CA GLY A 28 7.80 3.99 -16.87
C GLY A 28 6.64 3.56 -15.99
N ARG A 29 5.41 3.63 -16.50
CA ARG A 29 4.22 3.30 -15.72
C ARG A 29 3.88 1.81 -15.81
N GLY A 30 3.60 1.18 -14.67
CA GLY A 30 3.12 -0.20 -14.65
C GLY A 30 2.57 -0.68 -13.32
N THR A 31 1.91 -1.83 -13.38
CA THR A 31 1.30 -2.52 -12.25
C THR A 31 1.98 -3.86 -12.02
N TYR A 32 2.35 -4.12 -10.78
CA TYR A 32 2.93 -5.38 -10.31
C TYR A 32 1.98 -6.02 -9.30
N ILE A 33 1.73 -7.31 -9.44
CA ILE A 33 1.01 -8.13 -8.46
C ILE A 33 1.91 -9.29 -8.06
N GLY A 34 2.23 -9.39 -6.77
CA GLY A 34 3.10 -10.44 -6.27
C GLY A 34 3.45 -10.30 -4.80
N LEU A 35 4.24 -11.24 -4.27
CA LEU A 35 4.81 -11.06 -2.93
C LEU A 35 5.87 -9.97 -2.99
N PHE A 36 5.79 -8.95 -2.12
CA PHE A 36 6.86 -7.97 -2.00
C PHE A 36 8.09 -8.63 -1.38
N THR A 37 8.97 -9.19 -2.21
CA THR A 37 10.23 -9.82 -1.78
C THR A 37 11.39 -8.82 -1.82
N GLY A 38 11.19 -7.60 -1.28
CA GLY A 38 12.20 -6.53 -1.22
C GLY A 38 11.62 -5.11 -1.22
N SER A 39 12.36 -4.15 -0.64
CA SER A 39 12.17 -2.69 -0.40
C SER A 39 10.77 -2.09 -0.10
N LEU A 40 9.70 -2.88 -0.20
CA LEU A 40 8.36 -2.64 0.34
C LEU A 40 8.01 -3.62 1.48
N ALA A 41 8.86 -4.62 1.71
CA ALA A 41 8.79 -5.50 2.87
C ALA A 41 9.46 -4.84 4.08
N GLY A 42 8.68 -4.12 4.87
CA GLY A 42 9.05 -3.84 6.26
C GLY A 42 8.94 -5.13 7.06
N GLY A 43 10.01 -5.90 7.18
CA GLY A 43 10.07 -7.10 8.01
C GLY A 43 11.26 -7.99 7.68
N ASN A 44 12.10 -8.25 8.68
CA ASN A 44 13.19 -9.22 8.60
C ASN A 44 12.65 -10.59 8.17
N GLN A 45 13.36 -11.23 7.25
CA GLN A 45 13.18 -12.64 6.95
C GLN A 45 13.46 -13.46 8.21
N SER A 46 12.43 -14.06 8.77
CA SER A 46 12.55 -15.33 9.48
C SER A 46 11.15 -15.90 9.73
N GLU A 47 11.00 -17.15 9.32
CA GLU A 47 10.04 -18.16 9.79
C GLU A 47 8.76 -18.38 8.97
N ASN A 48 8.90 -19.38 8.09
CA ASN A 48 7.94 -20.44 7.77
C ASN A 48 6.52 -20.02 7.40
N CYS A 49 6.27 -19.87 6.09
CA CYS A 49 4.93 -20.06 5.54
C CYS A 49 4.88 -21.38 4.77
N PHE A 50 4.27 -22.36 5.43
CA PHE A 50 3.83 -23.68 4.99
C PHE A 50 3.86 -23.94 3.48
N THR A 51 4.69 -24.91 3.10
CA THR A 51 4.69 -25.58 1.81
C THR A 51 3.75 -26.78 1.86
N ASP A 52 2.44 -26.59 1.76
CA ASP A 52 1.61 -27.69 1.26
C ASP A 52 0.26 -27.24 0.70
N SER A 53 -0.11 -27.84 -0.43
CA SER A 53 -1.30 -27.50 -1.23
C SER A 53 -2.58 -28.20 -0.74
N SER A 54 -2.65 -28.61 0.54
CA SER A 54 -3.76 -29.42 1.06
C SER A 54 -4.84 -28.65 1.83
N ASP A 55 -4.66 -27.36 2.15
CA ASP A 55 -5.62 -26.60 2.98
C ASP A 55 -6.66 -25.78 2.19
N LEU A 56 -6.72 -25.95 0.87
CA LEU A 56 -7.67 -25.26 -0.04
C LEU A 56 -9.09 -25.86 -0.05
N LYS A 57 -9.53 -26.50 1.04
CA LYS A 57 -10.88 -27.07 1.17
C LYS A 57 -11.60 -26.59 2.43
N SER A 58 -11.94 -25.30 2.49
CA SER A 58 -13.09 -24.83 3.30
C SER A 58 -13.60 -23.42 3.01
N SER A 59 -13.09 -22.68 2.01
CA SER A 59 -13.60 -21.33 1.70
C SER A 59 -14.58 -21.33 0.52
N GLN A 60 -15.61 -22.18 0.59
CA GLN A 60 -16.83 -22.03 -0.21
C GLN A 60 -17.97 -21.60 0.71
N GLN A 61 -18.08 -20.31 1.00
CA GLN A 61 -19.36 -19.65 1.23
C GLN A 61 -19.16 -18.13 1.37
N LEU A 62 -20.20 -17.39 0.98
CA LEU A 62 -20.32 -15.93 0.85
C LEU A 62 -20.01 -15.41 -0.57
N VAL A 63 -20.90 -15.80 -1.49
CA VAL A 63 -21.24 -15.05 -2.71
C VAL A 63 -22.53 -14.30 -2.43
N GLY A 64 -22.58 -13.02 -2.81
CA GLY A 64 -23.79 -12.20 -2.95
C GLY A 64 -23.39 -10.72 -3.09
N GLU A 65 -23.90 -9.89 -3.99
CA GLU A 65 -24.80 -10.01 -5.13
C GLU A 65 -24.40 -8.90 -6.14
N GLU A 66 -24.95 -8.99 -7.34
CA GLU A 66 -24.69 -8.28 -8.60
C GLU A 66 -24.29 -6.79 -8.54
N CYS A 67 -23.22 -6.43 -9.29
CA CYS A 67 -22.97 -5.06 -9.73
C CYS A 67 -22.95 -5.03 -11.27
N GLY A 68 -24.10 -4.69 -11.85
CA GLY A 68 -24.29 -4.54 -13.29
C GLY A 68 -23.73 -3.22 -13.85
N ASP A 69 -23.05 -3.35 -14.99
CA ASP A 69 -22.87 -2.43 -16.12
C ASP A 69 -22.44 -0.96 -15.88
N MET A 70 -21.12 -0.69 -15.94
CA MET A 70 -20.52 0.34 -16.84
C MET A 70 -18.97 0.30 -16.88
N PRO A 71 -18.33 0.90 -17.92
CA PRO A 71 -17.00 0.51 -18.40
C PRO A 71 -15.82 1.31 -17.80
N PHE A 72 -14.65 0.69 -17.94
CA PHE A 72 -13.28 1.23 -17.81
C PHE A 72 -12.71 1.45 -16.40
N TYR A 73 -11.48 0.94 -16.23
CA TYR A 73 -10.69 0.73 -15.01
C TYR A 73 -11.17 -0.46 -14.15
N LEU A 74 -10.27 -1.44 -13.99
CA LEU A 74 -10.40 -2.58 -13.10
C LEU A 74 -11.04 -2.12 -11.79
N SER A 75 -12.30 -2.51 -11.56
CA SER A 75 -13.02 -2.10 -10.38
C SER A 75 -12.17 -2.51 -9.18
N THR A 76 -12.03 -1.58 -8.23
CA THR A 76 -11.34 -1.79 -6.95
C THR A 76 -11.76 -3.12 -6.30
N ASN A 77 -12.97 -3.60 -6.59
CA ASN A 77 -13.52 -4.86 -6.12
C ASN A 77 -12.74 -6.10 -6.59
N LYS A 78 -12.27 -6.16 -7.84
CA LYS A 78 -11.54 -7.35 -8.34
C LYS A 78 -10.11 -7.41 -7.80
N CYS A 79 -9.46 -6.25 -7.65
CA CYS A 79 -8.17 -6.15 -6.97
C CYS A 79 -8.31 -6.49 -5.47
N CYS A 80 -9.35 -5.99 -4.80
CA CYS A 80 -9.63 -6.32 -3.40
C CYS A 80 -9.92 -7.81 -3.21
N GLU A 81 -10.66 -8.48 -4.11
CA GLU A 81 -10.90 -9.92 -4.03
C GLU A 81 -9.60 -10.75 -4.19
N ILE A 82 -8.71 -10.34 -5.10
CA ILE A 82 -7.41 -11.02 -5.30
C ILE A 82 -6.51 -10.84 -4.07
N ILE A 83 -6.48 -9.63 -3.48
CA ILE A 83 -5.68 -9.32 -2.30
C ILE A 83 -6.27 -9.96 -1.03
N ALA A 84 -7.58 -10.05 -0.90
CA ALA A 84 -8.23 -10.70 0.24
C ALA A 84 -7.99 -12.21 0.27
N ARG A 85 -7.81 -12.84 -0.90
CA ARG A 85 -7.58 -14.29 -1.03
C ARG A 85 -6.11 -14.69 -1.15
N SER A 86 -5.21 -13.73 -1.40
CA SER A 86 -3.79 -14.01 -1.61
C SER A 86 -2.94 -13.15 -0.67
N LYS A 87 -1.85 -13.70 -0.11
CA LYS A 87 -0.89 -12.92 0.70
C LYS A 87 -0.07 -11.92 -0.16
N LEU A 88 -0.53 -11.59 -1.36
CA LEU A 88 0.19 -10.76 -2.34
C LEU A 88 -0.02 -9.27 -2.04
N GLY A 89 0.98 -8.49 -2.42
CA GLY A 89 0.88 -7.05 -2.53
C GLY A 89 0.64 -6.61 -3.97
N VAL A 90 0.14 -5.39 -4.12
CA VAL A 90 -0.05 -4.75 -5.43
C VAL A 90 0.67 -3.42 -5.42
N TYR A 91 1.46 -3.15 -6.44
CA TYR A 91 1.99 -1.81 -6.68
C TYR A 91 1.56 -1.34 -8.07
N SER A 92 1.02 -0.13 -8.16
CA SER A 92 0.72 0.54 -9.43
C SER A 92 1.34 1.93 -9.41
N GLY A 93 2.25 2.21 -10.33
CA GLY A 93 2.96 3.48 -10.33
C GLY A 93 4.16 3.52 -11.25
N MET A 94 5.05 4.45 -10.93
CA MET A 94 6.26 4.73 -11.70
C MET A 94 7.40 3.76 -11.32
N TRP A 95 8.04 3.23 -12.37
CA TRP A 95 9.19 2.35 -12.30
C TRP A 95 10.38 3.02 -13.02
N ASN A 96 11.56 2.89 -12.44
CA ASN A 96 12.82 3.33 -13.02
C ASN A 96 13.85 2.20 -12.90
N SER A 97 14.06 1.45 -13.98
CA SER A 97 15.02 0.35 -14.01
C SER A 97 14.82 -0.64 -12.85
N ASP A 98 13.63 -1.24 -12.78
CA ASP A 98 13.14 -2.10 -11.70
C ASP A 98 12.98 -1.48 -10.30
N ARG A 99 13.36 -0.21 -10.11
CA ARG A 99 13.10 0.51 -8.86
C ARG A 99 11.75 1.20 -8.90
N ILE A 100 11.04 1.14 -7.78
CA ILE A 100 9.81 1.91 -7.56
C ILE A 100 10.23 3.33 -7.16
N GLU A 101 10.01 4.29 -8.06
CA GLU A 101 10.47 5.68 -7.93
C GLU A 101 9.46 6.63 -8.59
N GLY A 102 9.06 7.68 -7.88
CA GLY A 102 8.03 8.61 -8.30
C GLY A 102 6.65 8.28 -7.74
N LEU A 103 5.59 8.79 -8.36
CA LEU A 103 4.21 8.61 -7.88
C LEU A 103 3.73 7.17 -8.05
N GLY A 104 3.05 6.64 -7.03
CA GLY A 104 2.45 5.33 -7.09
C GLY A 104 1.47 5.04 -5.97
N LYS A 105 0.92 3.84 -6.02
CA LYS A 105 0.00 3.26 -5.05
C LYS A 105 0.43 1.84 -4.70
N ALA A 106 0.69 1.58 -3.44
CA ALA A 106 0.98 0.26 -2.90
C ALA A 106 -0.20 -0.23 -2.06
N ILE A 107 -0.64 -1.46 -2.29
CA ILE A 107 -1.55 -2.19 -1.41
C ILE A 107 -0.75 -3.33 -0.79
N PHE A 108 -0.67 -3.31 0.53
CA PHE A 108 0.12 -4.26 1.30
C PHE A 108 -0.69 -5.52 1.62
N PRO A 109 -0.04 -6.69 1.82
CA PRO A 109 -0.72 -7.93 2.18
C PRO A 109 -1.57 -7.86 3.46
N ASN A 110 -1.28 -6.91 4.36
CA ASN A 110 -2.06 -6.66 5.58
C ASN A 110 -3.32 -5.81 5.34
N GLY A 111 -3.63 -5.46 4.08
CA GLY A 111 -4.75 -4.62 3.68
C GLY A 111 -4.51 -3.12 3.80
N ALA A 112 -3.34 -2.68 4.28
CA ALA A 112 -3.00 -1.27 4.27
C ALA A 112 -2.72 -0.78 2.85
N VAL A 113 -2.93 0.51 2.62
CA VAL A 113 -2.70 1.16 1.33
C VAL A 113 -1.83 2.38 1.56
N TYR A 114 -0.89 2.62 0.65
CA TYR A 114 -0.19 3.90 0.57
C TYR A 114 -0.29 4.44 -0.86
N GLU A 115 -0.54 5.74 -0.98
CA GLU A 115 -0.57 6.46 -2.25
C GLU A 115 0.21 7.76 -2.07
N GLY A 116 1.23 7.96 -2.91
CA GLY A 116 2.16 9.06 -2.73
C GLY A 116 3.43 8.87 -3.55
N GLU A 117 4.47 9.59 -3.16
CA GLU A 117 5.78 9.45 -3.79
C GLU A 117 6.54 8.25 -3.23
N PHE A 118 7.36 7.65 -4.07
CA PHE A 118 8.27 6.59 -3.72
C PHE A 118 9.68 6.93 -4.13
N PHE A 119 10.65 6.45 -3.35
CA PHE A 119 12.06 6.48 -3.68
C PHE A 119 12.71 5.18 -3.22
N ASP A 120 13.35 4.45 -4.15
CA ASP A 120 13.98 3.16 -3.87
C ASP A 120 13.02 2.15 -3.20
N GLY A 121 11.78 2.11 -3.71
CA GLY A 121 10.72 1.25 -3.16
C GLY A 121 10.17 1.67 -1.81
N LYS A 122 10.60 2.80 -1.25
CA LYS A 122 10.11 3.27 0.05
C LYS A 122 9.20 4.46 -0.12
N MET A 123 8.18 4.57 0.75
CA MET A 123 7.33 5.75 0.86
C MET A 123 8.21 6.98 1.11
N HIS A 124 7.98 8.01 0.32
CA HIS A 124 8.75 9.24 0.30
C HIS A 124 7.82 10.44 0.00
N GLY A 125 8.30 11.66 0.20
CA GLY A 125 7.58 12.88 -0.18
C GLY A 125 6.19 12.97 0.46
N GLU A 126 5.25 13.60 -0.22
CA GLU A 126 3.87 13.67 0.27
C GLU A 126 3.11 12.38 -0.03
N GLY A 127 2.33 11.91 0.94
CA GLY A 127 1.54 10.71 0.75
C GLY A 127 0.38 10.57 1.72
N ILE A 128 -0.48 9.61 1.39
CA ILE A 128 -1.63 9.19 2.16
C ILE A 128 -1.49 7.71 2.47
N TYR A 129 -1.61 7.38 3.75
CA TYR A 129 -1.57 6.02 4.26
C TYR A 129 -2.93 5.65 4.83
N TRP A 130 -3.53 4.58 4.33
CA TRP A 130 -4.74 3.97 4.86
C TRP A 130 -4.38 2.70 5.61
N TRP A 131 -4.78 2.59 6.86
CA TRP A 131 -4.68 1.34 7.60
C TRP A 131 -5.87 0.44 7.25
N SER A 132 -5.66 -0.88 7.40
CA SER A 132 -6.76 -1.85 7.32
C SER A 132 -7.83 -1.66 8.40
N SER A 133 -7.51 -0.92 9.48
CA SER A 133 -8.47 -0.50 10.50
C SER A 133 -9.38 0.65 10.09
N GLY A 134 -9.18 1.26 8.91
CA GLY A 134 -10.00 2.36 8.39
C GLY A 134 -9.49 3.76 8.73
N TYR A 135 -8.39 3.90 9.48
CA TYR A 135 -7.75 5.20 9.69
C TYR A 135 -7.05 5.68 8.41
N ILE A 136 -6.91 6.99 8.28
CA ILE A 136 -6.22 7.64 7.15
C ILE A 136 -5.24 8.67 7.71
N LEU A 137 -3.99 8.64 7.23
CA LEU A 137 -2.95 9.60 7.60
C LEU A 137 -2.40 10.25 6.34
N LYS A 138 -2.44 11.57 6.30
CA LYS A 138 -1.78 12.39 5.29
C LYS A 138 -0.56 13.03 5.91
N GLY A 139 0.58 13.01 5.22
CA GLY A 139 1.78 13.70 5.67
C GLY A 139 2.99 13.45 4.78
N SER A 140 4.12 13.99 5.23
CA SER A 140 5.41 13.85 4.55
C SER A 140 6.17 12.63 5.06
N PHE A 141 6.72 11.83 4.15
CA PHE A 141 7.45 10.59 4.43
C PHE A 141 8.89 10.64 3.92
N VAL A 142 9.80 10.00 4.65
CA VAL A 142 11.17 9.71 4.22
C VAL A 142 11.52 8.29 4.63
N LYS A 143 11.81 7.43 3.65
CA LYS A 143 12.22 6.03 3.88
C LYS A 143 11.22 5.29 4.78
N ASN A 144 9.94 5.30 4.40
CA ASN A 144 8.82 4.69 5.14
C ASN A 144 8.45 5.34 6.48
N ARG A 145 9.08 6.46 6.87
CA ARG A 145 8.82 7.13 8.15
C ARG A 145 8.23 8.52 7.95
N LEU A 146 7.27 8.90 8.78
CA LEU A 146 6.83 10.30 8.85
C LEU A 146 7.99 11.21 9.24
N VAL A 147 8.03 12.39 8.61
CA VAL A 147 9.03 13.42 8.90
C VAL A 147 8.69 14.10 10.23
N ILE A 148 9.61 14.08 11.19
CA ILE A 148 9.44 14.78 12.47
C ILE A 148 9.33 16.28 12.19
N GLY A 149 8.33 16.93 12.77
CA GLY A 149 8.03 18.35 12.56
C GLY A 149 7.16 18.63 11.33
N SER A 150 6.80 17.63 10.53
CA SER A 150 5.88 17.85 9.40
C SER A 150 4.43 17.96 9.87
N SER A 151 3.64 18.72 9.12
CA SER A 151 2.19 18.73 9.26
C SER A 151 1.61 17.36 8.91
N VAL A 152 0.63 16.92 9.68
CA VAL A 152 -0.11 15.68 9.45
C VAL A 152 -1.60 15.89 9.62
N THR A 153 -2.38 15.18 8.81
CA THR A 153 -3.83 15.07 8.97
C THR A 153 -4.18 13.62 9.25
N LEU A 154 -4.78 13.35 10.41
CA LEU A 154 -5.36 12.06 10.75
C LEU A 154 -6.87 12.11 10.54
N ILE A 155 -7.43 11.06 9.95
CA ILE A 155 -8.87 10.85 9.84
C ILE A 155 -9.19 9.49 10.46
N ASP A 156 -10.17 9.42 11.36
CA ASP A 156 -10.64 8.16 11.94
C ASP A 156 -11.69 7.49 11.03
N PRO A 157 -12.08 6.22 11.30
CA PRO A 157 -13.12 5.55 10.55
C PRO A 157 -14.49 6.23 10.61
N GLN A 158 -14.72 7.12 11.57
CA GLN A 158 -15.95 7.90 11.72
C GLN A 158 -15.92 9.22 10.91
N GLY A 159 -14.79 9.55 10.28
CA GLY A 159 -14.60 10.77 9.50
C GLY A 159 -14.17 12.00 10.31
N ASN A 160 -13.86 11.85 11.59
CA ASN A 160 -13.29 12.94 12.38
C ASN A 160 -11.85 13.21 11.93
N GLU A 161 -11.52 14.49 11.79
CA GLU A 161 -10.23 14.94 11.26
C GLU A 161 -9.45 15.71 12.33
N TRP A 162 -8.17 15.33 12.52
CA TRP A 162 -7.20 16.02 13.37
C TRP A 162 -6.03 16.51 12.56
N ASN A 163 -5.76 17.81 12.64
CA ASN A 163 -4.61 18.44 12.00
C ASN A 163 -3.59 18.80 13.06
N GLY A 164 -2.34 18.44 12.85
CA GLY A 164 -1.28 18.69 13.81
C GLY A 164 0.12 18.53 13.24
N VAL A 165 1.09 18.49 14.14
CA VAL A 165 2.50 18.27 13.81
C VAL A 165 2.95 16.93 14.37
N TRP A 166 3.68 16.15 13.55
CA TRP A 166 4.24 14.88 13.98
C TRP A 166 5.46 15.09 14.88
N ASN A 167 5.45 14.54 16.09
CA ASN A 167 6.56 14.69 17.04
C ASN A 167 7.48 13.47 17.16
N GLY A 168 7.14 12.35 16.51
CA GLY A 168 7.92 11.11 16.57
C GLY A 168 7.42 10.05 17.56
N ASP A 169 6.56 10.41 18.52
CA ASP A 169 6.20 9.55 19.67
C ASP A 169 4.76 8.98 19.61
N ASN A 170 4.22 8.80 18.39
CA ASN A 170 2.79 8.48 18.19
C ASN A 170 1.86 9.51 18.85
N GLU A 171 2.31 10.75 18.98
CA GLU A 171 1.49 11.86 19.44
C GLU A 171 1.36 12.88 18.31
N VAL A 172 0.12 13.28 18.05
CA VAL A 172 -0.14 14.41 17.15
C VAL A 172 -0.64 15.54 18.02
N THR A 173 0.14 16.62 18.08
CA THR A 173 -0.29 17.87 18.69
C THR A 173 -1.17 18.58 17.68
N GLY A 174 -2.48 18.57 17.89
CA GLY A 174 -3.41 19.02 16.86
C GLY A 174 -4.75 19.51 17.37
N LYS A 175 -5.57 19.98 16.43
CA LYS A 175 -6.95 20.39 16.68
C LYS A 175 -7.87 19.52 15.84
N ARG A 176 -9.00 19.10 16.42
CA ARG A 176 -10.11 18.60 15.61
C ARG A 176 -10.60 19.77 14.76
N LYS A 177 -10.99 19.53 13.51
CA LYS A 177 -11.41 20.58 12.57
C LYS A 177 -12.47 21.56 13.12
N ASN A 178 -13.29 21.10 14.08
CA ASN A 178 -14.36 21.88 14.71
C ASN A 178 -14.04 22.31 16.16
N GLU A 179 -12.78 22.30 16.58
CA GLU A 179 -12.35 22.66 17.95
C GLU A 179 -11.25 23.73 17.92
N GLU A 180 -11.43 24.78 18.72
CA GLU A 180 -10.47 25.89 18.79
C GLU A 180 -9.27 25.60 19.69
N GLN A 181 -9.40 24.66 20.65
CA GLN A 181 -8.32 24.31 21.58
C GLN A 181 -7.51 23.14 21.04
N ALA A 182 -6.18 23.32 21.03
CA ALA A 182 -5.25 22.25 20.69
C ALA A 182 -5.26 21.20 21.80
N ALA A 183 -5.59 19.97 21.43
CA ALA A 183 -5.50 18.82 22.31
C ALA A 183 -4.29 17.98 21.90
N LYS A 184 -3.59 17.42 22.89
CA LYS A 184 -2.66 16.32 22.60
C LYS A 184 -3.50 15.06 22.40
N THR A 185 -3.58 14.59 21.16
CA THR A 185 -4.17 13.29 20.86
C THR A 185 -3.05 12.30 20.65
N ARG A 186 -3.03 11.28 21.50
CA ARG A 186 -2.17 10.12 21.27
C ARG A 186 -2.78 9.30 20.14
N LEU A 187 -2.00 9.01 19.11
CA LEU A 187 -2.36 7.99 18.15
C LEU A 187 -2.43 6.67 18.92
N PHE A 188 -3.63 6.09 19.01
CA PHE A 188 -3.84 4.84 19.72
C PHE A 188 -3.21 3.64 19.01
N PHE A 189 -2.80 3.81 17.75
CA PHE A 189 -2.04 2.82 17.00
C PHE A 189 -0.55 3.21 17.01
N LYS A 190 0.30 2.23 17.32
CA LYS A 190 1.73 2.36 17.04
C LYS A 190 1.88 2.34 15.52
N LEU A 191 2.39 3.42 14.95
CA LEU A 191 3.17 3.32 13.71
C LEU A 191 4.37 2.44 14.07
N LYS A 192 4.20 1.11 14.09
CA LYS A 192 5.34 0.20 14.17
C LYS A 192 6.19 0.57 12.96
N GLY A 193 7.38 1.09 13.24
CA GLY A 193 8.30 1.50 12.19
C GLY A 193 8.44 0.37 11.18
N PHE A 194 8.11 0.68 9.93
CA PHE A 194 8.51 -0.10 8.77
C PHE A 194 10.00 0.12 8.52
#